data_AF-A0A9E2Q9P5-F1
#
_entry.id   AF-A0A9E2Q9P5-F1
#
_cell.length_a   1.000
_cell.length_b   1.000
_cell.length_c   1.000
_cell.angle_alpha   90.00
_cell.angle_beta   90.00
_cell.angle_gamma   90.00
#
_symmetry.space_group_name_H-M   'P 1'
#
loop_
_entity.id
_entity.type
_entity.pdbx_description
1 polymer ?
#
loop_
_entity_poly.entity_id
_entity_poly.type
_entity_poly.pdbx_seq_one_letter_code
_entity_poly.pdbx_strand_id
1 'polypeptide(L)' 'MTVYVDDMRAPYGRMIMCHMLADSDEELHAMAARIGVARRWWQSPQKTSGSHYDIALSKRALAVG' A
#
# COMPACT_ATOMS: atom_id res chain seq x y z
N MET A 1 7.95 3.89 11.33
CA MET A 1 7.87 3.77 9.87
C MET A 1 6.84 4.77 9.40
N THR A 2 7.17 5.55 8.38
CA THR A 2 6.24 6.53 7.82
C THR A 2 5.73 5.99 6.49
N VAL A 3 4.42 5.99 6.29
CA VAL A 3 3.81 5.70 5.00
C VAL A 3 2.80 6.77 4.67
N TYR A 4 2.56 6.91 3.37
CA TYR A 4 1.53 7.78 2.83
C TYR A 4 0.51 6.91 2.13
N VAL A 5 -0.78 7.18 2.38
CA VAL A 5 -1.87 6.57 1.62
C VAL A 5 -2.61 7.67 0.91
N ASP A 6 -2.71 7.56 -0.41
CA ASP A 6 -3.33 8.58 -1.23
C ASP A 6 -4.86 8.63 -1.09
N ASP A 7 -5.45 9.64 -1.72
CA ASP A 7 -6.90 9.82 -1.78
C ASP A 7 -7.54 9.10 -2.97
N MET A 8 -6.76 8.33 -3.73
CA MET A 8 -7.28 7.48 -4.80
C MET A 8 -8.24 6.43 -4.22
N ARG A 9 -9.34 6.20 -4.96
CA ARG A 9 -10.39 5.23 -4.62
C ARG A 9 -10.76 4.42 -5.88
N ALA A 10 -9.96 3.42 -6.20
CA ALA A 10 -10.19 2.56 -7.36
C ALA A 10 -11.06 1.35 -6.98
N PRO A 11 -12.12 1.05 -7.74
CA PRO A 11 -12.90 -0.16 -7.54
C PRO A 11 -12.09 -1.40 -7.94
N TYR A 12 -12.13 -2.44 -7.12
CA TYR A 12 -11.58 -3.77 -7.43
C TYR A 12 -12.54 -4.85 -6.93
N GLY A 13 -13.40 -5.34 -7.84
CA GLY A 13 -14.51 -6.23 -7.47
C GLY A 13 -15.44 -5.55 -6.46
N ARG A 14 -15.49 -6.07 -5.24
CA ARG A 14 -16.28 -5.52 -4.11
C ARG A 14 -15.48 -4.60 -3.18
N MET A 15 -14.20 -4.39 -3.48
CA MET A 15 -13.30 -3.60 -2.65
C MET A 15 -13.04 -2.22 -3.29
N ILE A 16 -12.61 -1.29 -2.45
CA ILE A 16 -12.04 -0.02 -2.88
C ILE A 16 -10.58 -0.01 -2.43
N MET A 17 -9.69 0.25 -3.40
CA MET A 17 -8.25 0.23 -3.24
C MET A 17 -7.68 1.65 -3.21
N CYS A 18 -6.54 1.79 -2.55
CA CYS A 18 -5.74 3.01 -2.45
C CYS A 18 -4.26 2.64 -2.62
N HIS A 19 -3.41 3.58 -3.03
CA HIS A 19 -1.98 3.34 -3.04
C HIS A 19 -1.39 3.63 -1.67
N MET A 20 -0.57 2.71 -1.17
CA MET A 20 0.32 2.94 -0.03
C MET A 20 1.75 3.07 -0.54
N LEU A 21 2.40 4.17 -0.15
CA LEU A 21 3.73 4.60 -0.56
C LEU A 21 4.59 4.87 0.69
N ALA A 22 5.91 4.94 0.52
CA ALA A 22 6.84 5.37 1.56
C ALA A 22 8.09 5.99 0.93
N ASP A 23 8.92 6.63 1.74
CA ASP A 23 10.19 7.21 1.29
C ASP A 23 11.25 6.12 0.98
N SER A 24 11.06 4.91 1.51
CA SER A 24 11.91 3.75 1.25
C SER A 24 11.11 2.44 1.12
N ASP A 25 11.66 1.50 0.33
CA ASP A 25 11.10 0.14 0.21
C ASP A 25 11.06 -0.57 1.57
N GLU A 26 12.06 -0.35 2.42
CA GLU A 26 12.13 -0.95 3.75
C GLU A 26 10.94 -0.54 4.62
N GLU A 27 10.63 0.75 4.69
CA GLU A 27 9.46 1.26 5.42
C GLU A 27 8.15 0.76 4.82
N LEU A 28 8.05 0.76 3.48
CA LEU A 28 6.87 0.29 2.77
C LEU A 28 6.59 -1.19 3.08
N HIS A 29 7.63 -2.02 3.08
CA HIS A 29 7.54 -3.45 3.36
C HIS A 29 7.27 -3.73 4.84
N ALA A 30 7.89 -2.97 5.73
CA ALA A 30 7.61 -3.05 7.16
C ALA A 30 6.12 -2.76 7.44
N MET A 31 5.54 -1.77 6.74
CA MET A 31 4.12 -1.44 6.88
C MET A 31 3.22 -2.53 6.34
N ALA A 32 3.52 -3.02 5.13
CA ALA A 32 2.75 -4.11 4.54
C ALA A 32 2.73 -5.33 5.45
N ALA A 33 3.88 -5.72 6.02
CA ALA A 33 3.96 -6.80 7.00
C ALA A 33 3.12 -6.51 8.26
N ARG A 34 3.23 -5.29 8.84
CA ARG A 34 2.49 -4.88 10.04
C ARG A 34 0.98 -4.97 9.86
N ILE A 35 0.45 -4.59 8.70
CA ILE A 35 -1.00 -4.59 8.43
C ILE A 35 -1.47 -5.91 7.77
N GLY A 36 -0.59 -6.90 7.60
CA GLY A 36 -0.92 -8.21 7.05
C GLY A 36 -1.20 -8.21 5.54
N VAL A 37 -0.50 -7.36 4.78
CA VAL A 37 -0.46 -7.38 3.31
C VAL A 37 0.77 -8.17 2.87
N ALA A 38 0.56 -9.19 2.04
CA ALA A 38 1.65 -10.09 1.63
C ALA A 38 2.63 -9.41 0.66
N ARG A 39 3.93 -9.67 0.84
CA ARG A 39 5.03 -9.10 0.03
C ARG A 39 4.90 -9.32 -1.48
N ARG A 40 4.25 -10.42 -1.90
CA ARG A 40 4.00 -10.71 -3.33
C ARG A 40 3.11 -9.67 -4.04
N TRP A 41 2.36 -8.86 -3.27
CA TRP A 41 1.51 -7.80 -3.80
C TRP A 41 2.24 -6.47 -3.98
N TRP A 42 3.52 -6.42 -3.64
CA TRP A 42 4.35 -5.26 -3.90
C TRP A 42 4.46 -4.98 -5.40
N GLN A 43 4.26 -3.73 -5.77
CA GLN A 43 4.46 -3.24 -7.12
C GLN A 43 5.79 -2.51 -7.21
N SER A 44 6.71 -3.12 -7.95
CA SER A 44 8.07 -2.63 -8.09
C SER A 44 8.15 -1.38 -8.97
N PRO A 45 8.99 -0.39 -8.62
CA PRO A 45 9.22 0.80 -9.42
C PRO A 45 9.80 0.51 -10.82
N GLN A 46 10.31 -0.70 -11.10
CA GLN A 46 10.72 -1.08 -12.45
C GLN A 46 9.54 -1.33 -13.40
N LYS A 47 8.34 -1.58 -12.86
CA LYS A 47 7.13 -1.93 -13.63
C LYS A 47 6.01 -0.93 -13.48
N THR A 48 6.12 -0.01 -12.52
CA THR A 48 5.10 0.98 -12.18
C THR A 48 5.75 2.34 -11.93
N SER A 49 4.95 3.41 -11.86
CA SER A 49 5.41 4.79 -11.64
C SER A 49 5.96 5.07 -10.22
N GLY A 50 6.41 4.04 -9.51
CA GLY A 50 6.87 4.11 -8.12
C GLY A 50 6.66 2.81 -7.36
N SER A 51 7.39 2.66 -6.26
CA SER A 51 7.27 1.52 -5.34
C SER A 51 6.04 1.68 -4.46
N HIS A 52 5.11 0.73 -4.51
CA HIS A 52 3.86 0.84 -3.74
C HIS A 52 3.18 -0.50 -3.49
N TYR A 53 2.13 -0.46 -2.66
CA TYR A 53 1.11 -1.51 -2.56
C TYR A 53 -0.26 -0.93 -2.84
N ASP A 54 -1.11 -1.70 -3.51
CA ASP A 54 -2.55 -1.45 -3.49
C ASP A 54 -3.14 -2.07 -2.23
N ILE A 55 -3.79 -1.26 -1.41
CA ILE A 55 -4.39 -1.70 -0.15
C ILE A 55 -5.88 -1.36 -0.12
N ALA A 56 -6.69 -2.28 0.41
CA ALA A 56 -8.12 -2.04 0.60
C ALA A 56 -8.36 -1.02 1.73
N LEU A 57 -9.54 -0.37 1.76
CA LEU A 57 -9.91 0.58 2.82
C LEU A 57 -9.74 0.03 4.25
N SER A 58 -9.98 -1.26 4.47
CA SER A 58 -9.76 -1.90 5.78
C SER A 58 -8.29 -1.92 6.18
N LYS A 59 -7.37 -2.03 5.23
CA LYS A 59 -5.92 -1.97 5.44
C LYS A 59 -5.42 -0.53 5.56
N ARG A 60 -6.01 0.41 4.81
CA ARG A 60 -5.75 1.85 4.97
C ARG A 60 -6.00 2.29 6.41
N ALA A 61 -7.13 1.89 7.00
CA ALA A 61 -7.47 2.21 8.39
C ALA A 61 -6.41 1.74 9.40
N LEU A 62 -5.68 0.66 9.12
CA LEU A 62 -4.57 0.18 9.96
C LEU A 62 -3.25 0.91 9.68
N ALA A 63 -3.05 1.37 8.45
CA ALA A 63 -1.81 2.01 8.00
C ALA A 63 -1.67 3.44 8.49
N VAL A 64 -2.78 4.20 8.56
CA VAL A 64 -2.83 5.63 8.93
C VAL A 64 -3.45 5.88 10.32
N GLY A 65 -3.71 4.82 11.07
CA GLY A 65 -4.23 4.88 12.44
C GLY A 65 -3.17 4.66 13.50
#